data_AF-A0A7S0WXW8-F1
#
_entry.id   AF-A0A7S0WXW8-F1
#
_cell.length_a   1.000
_cell.length_b   1.000
_cell.length_c   1.000
_cell.angle_alpha   90.00
_cell.angle_beta   90.00
_cell.angle_gamma   90.00
#
_symmetry.space_group_name_H-M   'P 1'
#
loop_
_entity.id
_entity.type
_entity.pdbx_description
1 polymer ?
#
loop_
_entity_poly.entity_id
_entity_poly.type
_entity_poly.pdbx_seq_one_letter_code
_entity_poly.pdbx_strand_id
1 'polypeptide(L)'
;RAREDLASTTRENRKVTDWGRCESRHQRARAEEALGAKRPLTGWEEGGKCKLPDFAWHDWGKVQVDRVLDLMDIDYLRLAVTGTDATYKTLVWNLSQNVDRTTGSVKPGICPCLTPSMVPYVTNRGGPLVGLEALSLQGIPVEDLLLTRESEDQMADLAGNAMTSTVEDLLLT
;
A
#
# COMPACT_ATOMS: atom_id res chain seq x y z
N ARG A 1 -7.55 -14.87 -8.65
CA ARG A 1 -6.18 -14.71 -9.18
C ARG A 1 -5.41 -13.59 -8.49
N ALA A 2 -5.48 -12.32 -8.90
CA ALA A 2 -4.69 -11.22 -8.30
C ALA A 2 -4.69 -11.19 -6.76
N ARG A 3 -5.88 -11.32 -6.15
CA ARG A 3 -6.03 -11.38 -4.69
C ARG A 3 -5.31 -12.58 -4.06
N GLU A 4 -5.45 -13.75 -4.67
CA GLU A 4 -4.82 -14.99 -4.18
C GLU A 4 -3.30 -14.93 -4.34
N ASP A 5 -2.83 -14.43 -5.49
CA ASP A 5 -1.41 -14.27 -5.81
C ASP A 5 -0.77 -13.32 -4.78
N LEU A 6 -1.32 -12.11 -4.58
CA LEU A 6 -0.82 -11.13 -3.61
C LEU A 6 -0.90 -11.61 -2.14
N ALA A 7 -1.90 -12.42 -1.80
CA ALA A 7 -2.00 -13.02 -0.47
C ALA A 7 -1.00 -14.18 -0.28
N SER A 8 -0.63 -14.89 -1.35
CA SER A 8 0.32 -16.02 -1.31
C SER A 8 1.78 -15.59 -1.31
N THR A 9 2.19 -14.59 -2.12
CA THR A 9 3.59 -14.14 -2.26
C THR A 9 4.18 -13.67 -0.93
N THR A 10 3.35 -13.10 -0.06
CA THR A 10 3.80 -12.61 1.25
C THR A 10 4.09 -13.78 2.23
N ARG A 11 3.50 -14.97 2.04
CA ARG A 11 3.70 -16.11 2.96
C ARG A 11 5.06 -16.78 2.82
N GLU A 12 5.59 -16.89 1.61
CA GLU A 12 6.84 -17.63 1.33
C GLU A 12 8.10 -16.88 1.79
N ASN A 13 8.02 -15.56 2.01
CA ASN A 13 9.14 -14.70 2.37
C ASN A 13 9.16 -14.24 3.84
N ARG A 14 8.59 -15.01 4.78
CA ARG A 14 8.67 -14.73 6.23
C ARG A 14 10.09 -14.95 6.79
N LYS A 15 11.07 -14.15 6.35
CA LYS A 15 12.21 -13.83 7.21
C LYS A 15 11.71 -12.90 8.30
N VAL A 16 11.89 -13.32 9.56
CA VAL A 16 11.73 -12.44 10.72
C VAL A 16 12.64 -11.25 10.47
N THR A 17 12.05 -10.14 10.03
CA THR A 17 12.80 -8.95 9.71
C THR A 17 12.85 -8.14 10.99
N ASP A 18 14.05 -8.00 11.55
CA ASP A 18 14.25 -7.10 12.69
C ASP A 18 13.84 -5.68 12.26
N TRP A 19 12.79 -5.18 12.90
CA TRP A 19 12.21 -3.88 12.60
C TRP A 19 12.33 -2.91 13.78
N GLY A 20 13.11 -3.22 14.83
CA GLY A 20 13.20 -2.39 16.04
C GLY A 20 13.61 -0.94 15.78
N ARG A 21 14.41 -0.70 14.72
CA ARG A 21 14.74 0.66 14.26
C ARG A 21 13.53 1.38 13.67
N CYS A 22 12.67 0.68 12.94
CA CYS A 22 11.43 1.23 12.40
C CYS A 22 10.40 1.44 13.52
N GLU A 23 10.32 0.51 14.47
CA GLU A 23 9.47 0.63 15.66
C GLU A 23 9.77 1.90 16.46
N SER A 24 11.06 2.16 16.74
CA SER A 24 11.47 3.38 17.44
C SER A 24 11.03 4.66 16.70
N ARG A 25 11.07 4.66 15.36
CA ARG A 25 10.60 5.79 14.54
C ARG A 25 9.09 5.93 14.57
N HIS A 26 8.36 4.83 14.55
CA HIS A 26 6.90 4.81 14.63
C HIS A 26 6.41 5.32 15.99
N GLN A 27 7.04 4.88 17.08
CA GLN A 27 6.78 5.38 18.42
C GLN A 27 7.06 6.88 18.52
N ARG A 28 8.19 7.35 17.94
CA ARG A 28 8.51 8.78 17.89
C ARG A 28 7.45 9.57 17.10
N ALA A 29 7.05 9.11 15.92
CA ALA A 29 6.02 9.77 15.12
C ALA A 29 4.69 9.86 15.88
N ARG A 30 4.25 8.77 16.53
CA ARG A 30 3.05 8.76 17.37
C ARG A 30 3.13 9.74 18.55
N ALA A 31 4.30 9.89 19.15
CA ALA A 31 4.52 10.82 20.27
C ALA A 31 4.55 12.28 19.80
N GLU A 32 5.28 12.58 18.73
CA GLU A 32 5.41 13.93 18.15
C GLU A 32 4.08 14.44 17.59
N GLU A 33 3.30 13.56 16.95
CA GLU A 33 2.01 13.90 16.34
C GLU A 33 0.81 13.65 17.27
N ALA A 34 1.04 13.22 18.51
CA ALA A 34 0.01 12.93 19.51
C ALA A 34 -1.10 11.96 19.05
N LEU A 35 -0.76 10.96 18.23
CA LEU A 35 -1.70 10.01 17.60
C LEU A 35 -2.24 8.96 18.58
N GLY A 36 -1.57 8.77 19.72
CA GLY A 36 -1.90 7.75 20.71
C GLY A 36 -1.41 6.35 20.34
N ALA A 37 -1.64 5.40 21.26
CA ALA A 37 -1.15 4.01 21.16
C ALA A 37 -2.19 3.03 20.61
N LYS A 38 -3.41 3.48 20.30
CA LYS A 38 -4.47 2.61 19.77
C LYS A 38 -4.19 2.25 18.32
N ARG A 39 -4.73 1.10 17.91
CA ARG A 39 -4.63 0.51 16.56
C ARG A 39 -6.03 0.30 15.98
N PRO A 40 -6.74 1.37 15.61
CA PRO A 40 -8.16 1.29 15.25
C PRO A 40 -8.43 0.63 13.90
N LEU A 41 -7.47 0.63 12.97
CA LEU A 41 -7.66 0.09 11.63
C LEU A 41 -7.36 -1.41 11.57
N THR A 42 -6.24 -1.83 12.13
CA THR A 42 -5.77 -3.21 11.98
C THR A 42 -5.96 -4.06 13.24
N GLY A 43 -6.06 -3.43 14.42
CA GLY A 43 -6.12 -4.12 15.70
C GLY A 43 -4.98 -5.13 15.90
N TRP A 44 -3.82 -4.89 15.28
CA TRP A 44 -2.78 -5.90 15.23
C TRP A 44 -2.14 -6.10 16.61
N GLU A 45 -1.77 -7.35 16.93
CA GLU A 45 -1.02 -7.73 18.14
C GLU A 45 0.30 -8.39 17.73
N GLU A 46 1.33 -8.23 18.57
CA GLU A 46 2.57 -8.98 18.44
C GLU A 46 2.27 -10.49 18.42
N GLY A 47 2.84 -11.21 17.46
CA GLY A 47 2.53 -12.62 17.22
C GLY A 47 1.53 -12.86 16.08
N GLY A 48 1.23 -11.84 15.27
CA GLY A 48 0.63 -12.01 13.94
C GLY A 48 -0.89 -12.11 13.93
N LYS A 49 -1.57 -11.61 14.98
CA LYS A 49 -3.01 -11.38 14.91
C LYS A 49 -3.26 -10.01 14.28
N CYS A 50 -4.13 -9.97 13.28
CA CYS A 50 -4.58 -8.74 12.62
C CYS A 50 -6.05 -8.90 12.23
N LYS A 51 -6.85 -7.87 12.51
CA LYS A 51 -8.27 -7.79 12.17
C LYS A 51 -8.55 -6.46 11.47
N LEU A 52 -8.40 -6.47 10.15
CA LEU A 52 -8.85 -5.39 9.27
C LEU A 52 -10.39 -5.23 9.28
N PRO A 53 -10.94 -4.14 8.72
CA PRO A 53 -12.38 -3.98 8.52
C PRO A 53 -12.98 -5.06 7.60
N ASP A 54 -14.26 -5.36 7.75
CA ASP A 54 -14.91 -6.52 7.07
C ASP A 54 -14.85 -6.47 5.53
N PHE A 55 -14.78 -5.29 4.94
CA PHE A 55 -14.67 -5.12 3.48
C PHE A 55 -13.23 -5.32 2.95
N ALA A 56 -12.24 -5.29 3.84
CA ALA A 56 -10.83 -5.32 3.50
C ALA A 56 -10.33 -6.75 3.19
N TRP A 57 -9.18 -6.84 2.53
CA TRP A 57 -8.54 -8.10 2.18
C TRP A 57 -7.83 -8.69 3.40
N HIS A 58 -8.59 -9.37 4.27
CA HIS A 58 -8.07 -10.00 5.49
C HIS A 58 -6.96 -11.02 5.24
N ASP A 59 -7.06 -11.77 4.14
CA ASP A 59 -6.06 -12.72 3.66
C ASP A 59 -4.72 -12.06 3.40
N TRP A 60 -4.73 -10.89 2.74
CA TRP A 60 -3.54 -10.08 2.52
C TRP A 60 -3.05 -9.39 3.81
N GLY A 61 -3.94 -8.85 4.63
CA GLY A 61 -3.58 -8.17 5.87
C GLY A 61 -2.90 -9.08 6.90
N LYS A 62 -3.37 -10.33 7.04
CA LYS A 62 -2.81 -11.30 7.99
C LYS A 62 -1.38 -11.74 7.66
N VAL A 63 -0.96 -11.61 6.41
CA VAL A 63 0.37 -12.02 5.97
C VAL A 63 1.39 -10.88 6.04
N GLN A 64 0.94 -9.63 6.20
CA GLN A 64 1.83 -8.47 6.34
C GLN A 64 2.68 -8.52 7.62
N VAL A 65 3.83 -7.84 7.57
CA VAL A 65 4.73 -7.66 8.71
C VAL A 65 4.23 -6.55 9.64
N ASP A 66 4.57 -6.66 10.93
CA ASP A 66 4.16 -5.72 11.98
C ASP A 66 4.46 -4.25 11.63
N ARG A 67 5.61 -3.99 10.98
CA ARG A 67 5.97 -2.65 10.48
C ARG A 67 4.91 -2.08 9.53
N VAL A 68 4.41 -2.88 8.60
CA VAL A 68 3.42 -2.44 7.61
C VAL A 68 2.08 -2.20 8.29
N LEU A 69 1.66 -3.10 9.17
CA LEU A 69 0.41 -2.96 9.93
C LEU A 69 0.42 -1.73 10.83
N ASP A 70 1.54 -1.45 11.50
CA ASP A 70 1.66 -0.27 12.34
C ASP A 70 1.69 1.03 11.53
N LEU A 71 2.32 1.02 10.35
CA LEU A 71 2.28 2.16 9.43
C LEU A 71 0.86 2.48 8.97
N MET A 72 0.06 1.44 8.65
CA MET A 72 -1.35 1.61 8.27
C MET A 72 -2.16 2.28 9.39
N ASP A 73 -1.96 1.89 10.66
CA ASP A 73 -2.63 2.54 11.78
C ASP A 73 -2.18 3.99 11.98
N ILE A 74 -0.88 4.28 11.81
CA ILE A 74 -0.36 5.65 11.91
C ILE A 74 -0.96 6.55 10.83
N ASP A 75 -0.97 6.11 9.57
CA ASP A 75 -1.54 6.88 8.46
C ASP A 75 -3.05 7.08 8.63
N TYR A 76 -3.76 6.07 9.14
CA TYR A 76 -5.16 6.20 9.50
C TYR A 76 -5.39 7.25 10.60
N LEU A 77 -4.59 7.23 11.67
CA LEU A 77 -4.68 8.20 12.76
C LEU A 77 -4.34 9.62 12.32
N ARG A 78 -3.33 9.78 11.45
CA ARG A 78 -2.98 11.08 10.83
C ARG A 78 -4.18 11.69 10.12
N LEU A 79 -4.88 10.89 9.32
CA LEU A 79 -6.08 11.36 8.63
C LEU A 79 -7.23 11.64 9.60
N ALA A 80 -7.40 10.81 10.64
CA ALA A 80 -8.40 11.04 11.67
C ALA A 80 -8.19 12.38 12.41
N VAL A 81 -6.93 12.76 12.71
CA VAL A 81 -6.60 14.08 13.29
C VAL A 81 -7.00 15.22 12.35
N THR A 82 -6.83 15.05 11.05
CA THR A 82 -7.29 16.03 10.04
C THR A 82 -8.79 16.00 9.76
N GLY A 83 -9.54 15.10 10.40
CA GLY A 83 -10.98 14.93 10.17
C GLY A 83 -11.33 14.26 8.83
N THR A 84 -10.38 13.55 8.22
CA THR A 84 -10.58 12.85 6.95
C THR A 84 -10.73 11.34 7.18
N ASP A 85 -11.81 10.77 6.65
CA ASP A 85 -12.03 9.33 6.67
C ASP A 85 -11.37 8.66 5.45
N ALA A 86 -10.33 7.86 5.71
CA ALA A 86 -9.60 7.09 4.72
C ALA A 86 -10.46 6.03 4.01
N THR A 87 -11.50 5.51 4.68
CA THR A 87 -12.37 4.47 4.11
C THR A 87 -13.42 5.08 3.17
N TYR A 88 -13.82 6.32 3.41
CA TYR A 88 -14.78 7.05 2.57
C TYR A 88 -14.12 7.71 1.36
N LYS A 89 -12.92 8.28 1.50
CA LYS A 89 -12.16 8.89 0.40
C LYS A 89 -11.03 7.98 -0.06
N THR A 90 -11.03 7.63 -1.34
CA THR A 90 -9.99 6.80 -1.94
C THR A 90 -8.64 7.50 -1.88
N LEU A 91 -7.72 6.88 -1.14
CA LEU A 91 -6.31 7.21 -1.07
C LEU A 91 -5.51 5.97 -1.43
N VAL A 92 -4.32 6.21 -1.97
CA VAL A 92 -3.31 5.17 -2.21
C VAL A 92 -2.13 5.44 -1.30
N TRP A 93 -1.88 4.53 -0.38
CA TRP A 93 -0.76 4.56 0.56
C TRP A 93 0.39 3.72 0.04
N ASN A 94 1.58 4.29 0.01
CA ASN A 94 2.83 3.60 -0.20
C ASN A 94 3.34 2.99 1.11
N LEU A 95 2.87 1.78 1.41
CA LEU A 95 3.27 1.09 2.62
C LEU A 95 4.71 0.60 2.59
N SER A 96 5.47 0.73 1.49
CA SER A 96 6.91 0.38 1.48
C SER A 96 7.79 1.50 2.06
N GLN A 97 7.26 2.72 2.21
CA GLN A 97 8.01 3.85 2.78
C GLN A 97 8.11 3.78 4.30
N ASN A 98 9.02 4.57 4.86
CA ASN A 98 9.10 4.80 6.29
C ASN A 98 8.08 5.87 6.73
N VAL A 99 7.68 5.80 8.01
CA VAL A 99 6.75 6.75 8.65
C VAL A 99 7.17 8.22 8.55
N ASP A 100 8.48 8.48 8.41
CA ASP A 100 9.05 9.82 8.27
C ASP A 100 8.83 10.46 6.89
N ARG A 101 8.34 9.70 5.90
CA ARG A 101 8.05 10.19 4.56
C ARG A 101 6.56 10.38 4.34
N THR A 102 6.22 11.07 3.27
CA THR A 102 4.84 11.14 2.78
C THR A 102 4.42 9.76 2.27
N THR A 103 3.75 9.01 3.14
CA THR A 103 3.30 7.64 2.88
C THR A 103 2.15 7.61 1.88
N GLY A 104 1.28 8.62 1.87
CA GLY A 104 0.12 8.68 0.99
C GLY A 104 0.21 9.78 -0.06
N SER A 105 -0.72 9.75 -1.01
CA SER A 105 -0.94 10.92 -1.86
C SER A 105 -1.37 12.13 -1.05
N VAL A 106 -0.76 13.29 -1.33
CA VAL A 106 -1.07 14.58 -0.68
C VAL A 106 -2.53 14.99 -0.93
N LYS A 107 -3.17 14.46 -1.98
CA LYS A 107 -4.56 14.74 -2.35
C LYS A 107 -5.34 13.45 -2.60
N PRO A 108 -6.58 13.34 -2.08
CA PRO A 108 -7.49 12.25 -2.42
C PRO A 108 -7.66 12.09 -3.94
N GLY A 109 -7.72 10.84 -4.41
CA GLY A 109 -7.91 10.53 -5.83
C GLY A 109 -6.69 10.66 -6.73
N ILE A 110 -5.53 11.10 -6.22
CA ILE A 110 -4.27 11.08 -6.97
C ILE A 110 -3.45 9.87 -6.52
N CYS A 111 -2.96 9.06 -7.46
CA CYS A 111 -2.03 7.97 -7.15
C CYS A 111 -0.60 8.54 -6.95
N PRO A 112 0.16 8.12 -5.93
CA PRO A 112 1.58 8.42 -5.85
C PRO A 112 2.35 7.75 -7.01
N CYS A 113 3.62 8.12 -7.19
CA CYS A 113 4.48 7.42 -8.13
C CYS A 113 4.56 5.92 -7.79
N LEU A 114 4.24 5.08 -8.77
CA LEU A 114 4.31 3.63 -8.64
C LEU A 114 5.75 3.20 -8.94
N THR A 115 6.41 2.60 -7.94
CA THR A 115 7.75 2.00 -8.13
C THR A 115 7.64 0.48 -8.18
N PRO A 116 8.56 -0.23 -8.87
CA PRO A 116 8.54 -1.69 -8.98
C PRO A 116 8.37 -2.40 -7.62
N SER A 117 9.12 -1.97 -6.59
CA SER A 117 9.08 -2.55 -5.24
C SER A 117 8.11 -1.84 -4.28
N MET A 118 7.11 -1.12 -4.81
CA MET A 118 6.12 -0.42 -3.99
C MET A 118 5.15 -1.42 -3.35
N VAL A 119 4.65 -1.09 -2.17
CA VAL A 119 3.48 -1.76 -1.59
C VAL A 119 2.31 -0.78 -1.57
N PRO A 120 1.63 -0.55 -2.72
CA PRO A 120 0.51 0.37 -2.82
C PRO A 120 -0.73 -0.23 -2.16
N TYR A 121 -1.37 0.51 -1.26
CA TYR A 121 -2.59 0.09 -0.56
C TYR A 121 -3.73 1.07 -0.83
N VAL A 122 -4.86 0.55 -1.28
CA VAL A 122 -6.05 1.33 -1.59
C VAL A 122 -6.99 1.32 -0.38
N THR A 123 -7.22 2.49 0.22
CA THR A 123 -7.86 2.63 1.53
C THR A 123 -9.34 2.28 1.54
N ASN A 124 -10.09 2.62 0.49
CA ASN A 124 -11.54 2.36 0.41
C ASN A 124 -11.86 0.88 0.13
N ARG A 125 -11.05 0.21 -0.71
CA ARG A 125 -11.17 -1.22 -0.98
C ARG A 125 -10.57 -2.06 0.14
N GLY A 126 -9.62 -1.50 0.88
CA GLY A 126 -8.95 -2.17 1.99
C GLY A 126 -7.99 -3.26 1.52
N GLY A 127 -7.23 -3.04 0.45
CA GLY A 127 -6.29 -4.03 -0.08
C GLY A 127 -5.20 -3.43 -0.96
N PRO A 128 -4.19 -4.22 -1.35
CA PRO A 128 -3.10 -3.78 -2.20
C PRO A 128 -3.61 -3.49 -3.62
N LEU A 129 -3.00 -2.53 -4.31
CA LEU A 129 -3.27 -2.24 -5.73
C LEU A 129 -2.85 -3.44 -6.60
N VAL A 130 -3.68 -3.80 -7.57
CA VAL A 130 -3.47 -4.95 -8.47
C VAL A 130 -2.64 -4.54 -9.68
N GLY A 131 -1.85 -5.45 -10.27
CA GLY A 131 -0.99 -5.19 -11.43
C GLY A 131 -1.73 -4.56 -12.62
N LEU A 132 -2.95 -5.02 -12.92
CA LEU A 132 -3.80 -4.41 -13.95
C LEU A 132 -4.21 -2.97 -13.60
N GLU A 133 -4.49 -2.69 -12.33
CA GLU A 133 -4.77 -1.33 -11.85
C GLU A 133 -3.51 -0.46 -11.99
N ALA A 134 -2.32 -1.02 -11.72
CA ALA A 134 -1.05 -0.31 -11.83
C ALA A 134 -0.72 0.08 -13.27
N LEU A 135 -0.89 -0.85 -14.21
CA LEU A 135 -0.70 -0.60 -15.65
C LEU A 135 -1.68 0.45 -16.16
N SER A 136 -2.94 0.37 -15.75
CA SER A 136 -3.97 1.35 -16.13
C SER A 136 -3.63 2.76 -15.60
N LEU A 137 -3.13 2.86 -14.37
CA LEU A 137 -2.69 4.12 -13.78
C LEU A 137 -1.48 4.74 -14.50
N GLN A 138 -0.63 3.91 -15.10
CA GLN A 138 0.50 4.35 -15.92
C GLN A 138 0.07 4.76 -17.35
N GLY A 139 -1.20 4.58 -17.70
CA GLY A 139 -1.74 4.87 -19.03
C GLY A 139 -1.42 3.79 -20.06
N ILE A 140 -1.04 2.59 -19.63
CA ILE A 140 -0.79 1.45 -20.52
C ILE A 140 -2.15 0.80 -20.84
N PRO A 141 -2.51 0.61 -22.13
CA PRO A 141 -3.78 0.01 -22.51
C PRO A 141 -3.78 -1.49 -22.18
N VAL A 142 -4.35 -1.83 -21.02
CA VAL A 142 -4.45 -3.22 -20.54
C VAL A 142 -5.29 -4.11 -21.44
N GLU A 143 -6.23 -3.52 -22.19
CA GLU A 143 -7.12 -4.23 -23.13
C GLU A 143 -6.37 -4.73 -24.38
N ASP A 144 -5.28 -4.05 -24.75
CA ASP A 144 -4.47 -4.35 -25.93
C ASP A 144 -3.34 -5.35 -25.63
N LEU A 145 -3.12 -5.67 -24.35
CA LEU A 145 -2.06 -6.54 -23.87
C LEU A 145 -2.59 -7.93 -23.50
N LEU A 146 -1.93 -8.98 -24.00
CA LEU A 146 -2.25 -10.36 -23.66
C LEU A 146 -1.65 -10.76 -22.29
N LEU A 147 -2.16 -10.19 -21.19
CA LEU A 147 -1.69 -10.40 -19.81
C LEU A 147 -2.23 -11.69 -19.17
N THR A 148 -2.21 -12.80 -19.91
CA THR A 148 -2.76 -14.09 -19.42
C THR A 148 -1.77 -14.88 -18.56
N ARG A 149 -0.46 -14.63 -18.72
CA ARG A 149 0.62 -15.42 -18.10
C ARG A 149 1.48 -14.67 -17.10
N GLU A 150 1.47 -13.34 -17.13
CA GLU A 150 2.30 -12.54 -16.23
C GLU A 150 1.80 -12.61 -14.78
N SER A 151 2.74 -12.61 -13.83
CA SER A 151 2.45 -12.51 -12.40
C SER A 151 2.20 -11.06 -11.97
N GLU A 152 1.64 -10.89 -10.78
CA GLU A 152 1.44 -9.55 -10.18
C GLU A 152 2.76 -8.79 -10.03
N ASP A 153 3.84 -9.47 -9.65
CA ASP A 153 5.17 -8.85 -9.51
C ASP A 153 5.71 -8.39 -10.87
N GLN A 154 5.55 -9.19 -11.93
CA GLN A 154 5.98 -8.81 -13.28
C GLN A 154 5.17 -7.61 -13.82
N MET A 155 3.87 -7.57 -13.55
CA MET A 155 3.01 -6.44 -13.93
C MET A 155 3.38 -5.17 -13.14
N ALA A 156 3.69 -5.29 -11.85
CA ALA A 156 4.15 -4.17 -11.03
C ALA A 156 5.53 -3.65 -11.49
N ASP A 157 6.46 -4.54 -11.82
CA ASP A 157 7.77 -4.19 -12.38
C ASP A 157 7.63 -3.47 -13.72
N LEU A 158 6.74 -3.94 -14.59
CA LEU A 158 6.46 -3.28 -15.87
C LEU A 158 5.87 -1.88 -15.64
N ALA A 159 4.84 -1.76 -14.79
CA ALA A 159 4.20 -0.48 -14.49
C ALA A 159 5.15 0.52 -13.83
N GLY A 160 6.02 0.05 -12.93
CA GLY A 160 6.94 0.91 -12.18
C GLY A 160 8.18 1.35 -12.97
N ASN A 161 8.58 0.59 -14.00
CA ASN A 161 9.68 0.97 -14.89
C ASN A 161 9.22 1.73 -16.14
N ALA A 162 7.96 1.55 -16.56
CA ALA A 162 7.39 2.28 -17.68
C ALA A 162 7.26 3.77 -17.34
N MET A 163 7.60 4.65 -18.28
CA MET A 163 7.22 6.06 -18.19
C MET A 163 5.72 6.19 -18.51
N THR A 164 5.05 7.19 -17.95
CA THR A 164 3.61 7.37 -18.21
C THR A 164 3.42 7.71 -19.68
N SER A 165 2.57 6.95 -20.38
CA SER A 165 2.38 7.08 -21.84
C SER A 165 1.96 8.50 -22.26
N THR A 166 1.20 9.20 -21.42
CA THR A 166 0.81 10.61 -21.64
C THR A 166 1.98 11.59 -21.66
N VAL A 167 3.10 11.24 -21.02
CA VAL A 167 4.35 12.03 -21.03
C VAL A 167 5.20 11.66 -22.24
N GLU A 168 5.23 10.39 -22.63
CA GLU A 168 5.95 9.94 -23.83
C GLU A 168 5.35 10.53 -25.11
N ASP A 169 4.02 10.57 -25.24
CA ASP A 169 3.33 11.20 -26.38
C ASP A 169 3.64 12.70 -26.50
N LEU A 170 3.83 13.40 -25.37
CA LEU A 170 4.21 14.81 -25.36
C LEU A 170 5.68 15.04 -25.75
N LEU A 171 6.56 14.05 -25.53
CA LEU A 171 7.97 14.13 -25.88
C LEU A 171 8.26 13.76 -27.35
N LEU A 172 7.31 13.09 -28.02
CA LEU A 172 7.40 12.70 -29.42
C LEU A 172 6.72 13.71 -30.38
N THR A 173 6.24 14.85 -29.87
CA THR A 173 5.67 15.97 -30.65
C THR A 173 6.60 17.18 -30.66
#